data_AF-A0A2S8UAF9-F1
#
_entry.id   AF-A0A2S8UAF9-F1
#
_cell.length_a   1.000
_cell.length_b   1.000
_cell.length_c   1.000
_cell.angle_alpha   90.00
_cell.angle_beta   90.00
_cell.angle_gamma   90.00
#
_symmetry.space_group_name_H-M   'P 1'
#
loop_
_entity.id
_entity.type
_entity.pdbx_description
1 polymer ?
#
loop_
_entity_poly.entity_id
_entity_poly.type
_entity_poly.pdbx_seq_one_letter_code
_entity_poly.pdbx_strand_id
1 'polypeptide(L)'
;MAGQTHINVTIDFSKWDSRLYDLRIPTHQPVKQLLMNIAEALKLDVIEVSRCAIKVVNKELLLTDDDRLIDYQVTDGDILKVL
;
A
#
# COMPACT_ATOMS: atom_id res chain seq x y z
N MET A 1 2.33 24.27 -7.09
CA MET A 1 2.00 23.17 -8.01
C MET A 1 1.36 22.09 -7.16
N ALA A 2 0.07 21.78 -7.37
CA ALA A 2 -0.61 20.76 -6.60
C ALA A 2 -0.05 19.40 -7.00
N GLY A 3 1.01 18.96 -6.30
CA GLY A 3 1.62 17.66 -6.52
C GLY A 3 0.54 16.60 -6.43
N GLN A 4 0.52 15.67 -7.38
CA GLN A 4 -0.37 14.53 -7.33
C GLN A 4 0.02 13.70 -6.10
N THR A 5 -0.61 14.00 -4.96
CA THR A 5 -0.33 13.35 -3.68
C THR A 5 -0.88 11.94 -3.62
N HIS A 6 -1.64 11.52 -4.64
CA HIS A 6 -2.33 10.25 -4.75
C HIS A 6 -2.04 9.58 -6.09
N ILE A 7 -1.88 8.26 -6.07
CA ILE A 7 -1.69 7.37 -7.23
C ILE A 7 -2.78 6.30 -7.24
N ASN A 8 -3.10 5.77 -8.42
CA ASN A 8 -4.01 4.64 -8.58
C ASN A 8 -3.20 3.36 -8.70
N VAL A 9 -3.40 2.42 -7.78
CA VAL A 9 -2.61 1.19 -7.69
C VAL A 9 -3.52 0.01 -7.40
N THR A 10 -3.05 -1.18 -7.74
CA THR A 10 -3.72 -2.43 -7.39
C THR A 10 -3.06 -3.00 -6.14
N ILE A 11 -3.82 -3.16 -5.06
CA ILE A 11 -3.33 -3.74 -3.81
C ILE A 11 -3.82 -5.18 -3.69
N ASP A 12 -2.86 -6.09 -3.59
CA ASP A 12 -3.07 -7.51 -3.34
C ASP A 12 -3.08 -7.78 -1.84
N PHE A 13 -4.30 -7.93 -1.30
CA PHE A 13 -4.57 -8.36 0.08
C PHE A 13 -4.76 -9.87 0.16
N SER A 14 -4.18 -10.66 -0.75
CA SER A 14 -4.39 -12.11 -0.76
C SER A 14 -4.02 -12.80 0.55
N LYS A 15 -3.07 -12.22 1.28
CA LYS A 15 -2.63 -12.67 2.60
C LYS A 15 -3.69 -12.51 3.70
N TRP A 16 -4.61 -11.55 3.56
CA TRP A 16 -5.58 -11.19 4.59
C TRP A 16 -7.02 -11.59 4.22
N ASP A 17 -7.46 -11.27 2.99
CA ASP A 17 -8.84 -11.51 2.52
C ASP A 17 -8.89 -12.30 1.19
N SER A 18 -7.75 -12.75 0.67
CA SER A 18 -7.65 -13.44 -0.63
C SER A 18 -8.16 -12.60 -1.84
N ARG A 19 -8.12 -11.26 -1.75
CA ARG A 19 -8.67 -10.33 -2.75
C ARG A 19 -7.68 -9.26 -3.20
N LEU A 20 -7.94 -8.75 -4.41
CA LEU A 20 -7.27 -7.62 -5.05
C LEU A 20 -8.19 -6.41 -5.06
N TYR A 21 -7.64 -5.22 -4.79
CA TYR A 21 -8.38 -3.97 -4.74
C TYR A 21 -7.67 -2.88 -5.52
N ASP A 22 -8.35 -2.27 -6.48
CA ASP A 22 -7.87 -1.05 -7.14
C ASP A 22 -8.22 0.17 -6.29
N LEU A 23 -7.20 0.82 -5.74
CA LEU A 23 -7.33 1.89 -4.76
C LEU A 23 -6.54 3.12 -5.18
N ARG A 24 -7.11 4.29 -4.86
CA ARG A 24 -6.41 5.56 -4.95
C ARG A 24 -5.80 5.90 -3.61
N ILE A 25 -4.49 5.86 -3.53
CA ILE A 25 -3.76 5.98 -2.26
C ILE A 25 -2.81 7.16 -2.24
N PRO A 26 -2.60 7.77 -1.06
CA PRO A 26 -1.58 8.79 -0.88
C PRO A 26 -0.15 8.21 -0.90
N THR A 27 0.79 8.90 -1.56
CA THR A 27 2.20 8.44 -1.69
C THR A 27 3.15 9.01 -0.64
N HIS A 28 2.73 10.07 0.06
CA HIS A 28 3.57 10.86 0.95
C HIS A 28 3.58 10.35 2.40
N GLN A 29 2.70 9.40 2.72
CA GLN A 29 2.57 8.84 4.06
C GLN A 29 3.31 7.49 4.16
N PRO A 30 3.75 7.10 5.37
CA PRO A 30 4.42 5.82 5.58
C PRO A 30 3.46 4.64 5.32
N VAL A 31 4.01 3.53 4.85
CA VAL A 31 3.28 2.29 4.54
C VAL A 31 2.40 1.84 5.69
N LYS A 32 2.85 1.97 6.93
CA LYS A 32 2.04 1.64 8.12
C LYS A 32 0.73 2.40 8.17
N GLN A 33 0.79 3.72 8.05
CA GLN A 33 -0.39 4.59 8.08
C GLN A 33 -1.29 4.33 6.88
N LEU A 34 -0.69 4.05 5.73
CA LEU A 34 -1.43 3.66 4.54
C LEU A 34 -2.24 2.39 4.73
N LEU A 35 -1.61 1.32 5.21
CA LEU A 35 -2.29 0.05 5.43
C LEU A 35 -3.37 0.17 6.52
N MET A 36 -3.12 0.95 7.58
CA MET A 36 -4.14 1.25 8.59
C MET A 36 -5.38 1.94 7.98
N ASN A 37 -5.19 2.99 7.18
CA ASN A 37 -6.30 3.71 6.55
C ASN A 37 -7.09 2.80 5.60
N ILE A 38 -6.40 1.97 4.81
CA ILE A 38 -7.06 1.03 3.90
C ILE A 38 -7.80 -0.06 4.67
N ALA A 39 -7.19 -0.61 5.72
CA ALA A 39 -7.81 -1.64 6.54
C ALA A 39 -9.06 -1.11 7.25
N GLU A 40 -9.03 0.12 7.77
CA GLU A 40 -10.20 0.78 8.34
C GLU A 40 -11.30 0.99 7.28
N ALA A 41 -10.94 1.48 6.09
CA ALA A 41 -11.88 1.71 5.00
C ALA A 41 -12.53 0.42 4.48
N LEU A 42 -11.76 -0.67 4.41
CA LEU A 42 -12.21 -2.00 3.98
C LEU A 42 -12.80 -2.84 5.12
N LYS A 43 -12.78 -2.33 6.37
CA LYS A 43 -13.17 -3.05 7.58
C LYS A 43 -12.48 -4.42 7.72
N LEU A 44 -11.18 -4.45 7.42
CA LEU A 44 -10.35 -5.64 7.57
C LEU A 44 -10.02 -5.81 9.07
N ASP A 45 -10.60 -6.83 9.69
CA ASP A 45 -10.38 -7.20 11.11
C ASP A 45 -8.95 -7.72 11.38
N VAL A 46 -8.20 -8.03 10.32
CA VAL A 46 -6.84 -8.56 10.39
C VAL A 46 -5.85 -7.41 10.27
N ILE A 47 -5.52 -6.78 11.39
CA ILE A 47 -4.29 -5.99 11.47
C ILE A 47 -3.46 -6.54 12.62
N GLU A 48 -2.64 -7.55 12.34
CA GLU A 48 -1.40 -7.72 13.07
C GLU A 48 -0.48 -6.55 12.67
N VAL A 49 -0.77 -5.37 13.23
CA VAL A 49 -0.09 -4.06 13.03
C VAL A 49 1.43 -4.16 13.23
N SER A 50 1.88 -5.26 13.84
CA SER A 50 3.25 -5.55 14.18
C SER A 50 4.19 -5.61 12.98
N ARG A 51 3.72 -5.93 11.75
CA ARG A 51 4.59 -6.06 10.56
C ARG A 51 3.89 -5.66 9.25
N CYS A 52 3.64 -4.37 9.08
CA CYS A 52 3.16 -3.80 7.83
C CYS A 52 4.28 -3.74 6.78
N ALA A 53 4.35 -4.73 5.88
CA ALA A 53 5.27 -4.73 4.75
C ALA A 53 4.54 -4.89 3.43
N ILE A 54 4.96 -4.13 2.41
CA ILE A 54 4.40 -4.17 1.07
C ILE A 54 5.51 -4.50 0.07
N LYS A 55 5.28 -5.51 -0.76
CA LYS A 55 6.11 -5.78 -1.93
C LYS A 55 5.51 -5.15 -3.17
N VAL A 56 6.23 -4.25 -3.83
CA VAL A 56 5.91 -3.75 -5.15
C VAL A 56 6.31 -4.83 -6.16
N VAL A 57 5.34 -5.60 -6.64
CA VAL A 57 5.57 -6.86 -7.37
C VAL A 57 6.33 -6.63 -8.67
N ASN A 58 5.93 -5.63 -9.44
CA ASN A 58 6.49 -5.30 -10.74
C ASN A 58 7.88 -4.63 -10.67
N LYS A 59 8.27 -4.13 -9.48
CA LYS A 59 9.59 -3.51 -9.25
C LYS A 59 10.49 -4.34 -8.34
N GLU A 60 10.01 -5.51 -7.91
CA GLU A 60 10.67 -6.39 -6.92
C GLU A 60 11.14 -5.68 -5.65
N LEU A 61 10.48 -4.58 -5.31
CA LEU A 61 10.86 -3.71 -4.20
C LEU A 61 10.08 -4.08 -2.94
N LEU A 62 10.76 -4.13 -1.80
CA LEU A 62 10.13 -4.33 -0.51
C LEU A 62 10.14 -3.03 0.28
N LEU A 63 8.94 -2.59 0.69
CA LEU A 63 8.72 -1.43 1.53
C LEU A 63 8.28 -1.90 2.92
N THR A 64 8.89 -1.33 3.94
CA THR A 64 8.61 -1.60 5.35
C THR A 64 7.73 -0.49 5.94
N ASP A 65 7.39 -0.59 7.23
CA ASP A 65 6.33 0.20 7.84
C ASP A 65 6.62 1.72 7.87
N ASP A 66 7.88 2.13 7.92
CA ASP A 66 8.32 3.54 7.91
C ASP A 66 8.55 4.11 6.50
N ASP A 67 8.67 3.25 5.49
CA ASP A 67 8.96 3.66 4.12
C ASP A 67 7.77 4.39 3.48
N ARG A 68 8.07 5.31 2.55
CA ARG A 68 7.07 6.08 1.81
C ARG A 68 7.15 5.76 0.32
N LEU A 69 6.00 5.55 -0.30
CA LEU A 69 5.89 5.22 -1.72
C LEU A 69 6.59 6.23 -2.66
N ILE A 70 6.56 7.51 -2.27
CA ILE A 70 7.17 8.61 -3.05
C ILE A 70 8.69 8.51 -3.17
N ASP A 71 9.37 7.99 -2.15
CA ASP A 71 10.83 7.86 -2.14
C ASP A 71 11.31 6.74 -3.08
N TYR A 72 10.40 5.85 -3.49
CA TYR A 72 10.71 4.65 -4.26
C TYR A 72 10.08 4.64 -5.66
N GLN A 73 9.70 5.81 -6.18
CA GLN A 73 9.13 5.97 -7.53
C GLN A 73 7.92 5.05 -7.79
N VAL A 74 7.08 4.78 -6.78
CA VAL A 74 5.81 4.07 -7.00
C VAL A 74 4.82 5.01 -7.69
N THR A 75 4.19 4.50 -8.73
CA THR A 75 3.43 5.23 -9.75
C THR A 75 2.10 4.53 -10.04
N ASP A 76 1.25 5.16 -10.85
CA ASP A 76 -0.01 4.56 -11.28
C ASP A 76 0.18 3.21 -11.98
N GLY A 77 -0.65 2.23 -11.63
CA GLY A 77 -0.63 0.88 -12.18
C GLY A 77 0.37 -0.09 -11.53
N ASP A 78 1.15 0.36 -10.54
CA ASP A 78 1.96 -0.55 -9.72
C ASP A 78 1.09 -1.52 -8.91
N ILE A 79 1.61 -2.74 -8.72
CA ILE A 79 0.93 -3.79 -7.94
C ILE A 79 1.61 -3.92 -6.59
N LEU A 80 0.87 -3.61 -5.53
CA LEU A 80 1.32 -3.62 -4.14
C LEU A 80 0.80 -4.87 -3.44
N LYS A 81 1.69 -5.81 -3.11
CA LYS A 81 1.33 -7.02 -2.38
C LYS A 81 1.63 -6.88 -0.90
N VAL A 82 0.59 -7.00 -0.08
CA VAL A 82 0.73 -7.01 1.38
C VAL A 82 1.28 -8.36 1.83
N LEU A 83 2.29 -8.35 2.70
CA LEU A 83 2.99 -9.56 3.18
C LEU A 83 2.56 -9.99 4.58
#